data_AF-A0A2H9P6I8-F1
#
_entry.id   AF-A0A2H9P6I8-F1
#
_cell.length_a   1.000
_cell.length_b   1.000
_cell.length_c   1.000
_cell.angle_alpha   90.00
_cell.angle_beta   90.00
_cell.angle_gamma   90.00
#
_symmetry.space_group_name_H-M   'P 1'
#
loop_
_entity.id
_entity.type
_entity.pdbx_description
1 polymer ?
#
loop_
_entity_poly.entity_id
_entity_poly.type
_entity_poly.pdbx_seq_one_letter_code
_entity_poly.pdbx_strand_id
1 'polypeptide(L)'
;MESVSIKSLASRLEGNALTITADLENSGSTQAGALVSCTLDGDEKQSSVQIGVGGRRAVQFVYPLPKNKAIVYGELSVVTQGQTVKQPFQVSLNSPSAAASAQPAGGDNLPAFAAIAVLVVIAIAVIAKRFRGYEEV
;
A
#
# COMPACT_ATOMS: atom_id res chain seq x y z
N MET A 1 -7.22 -25.29 13.32
CA MET A 1 -7.22 -24.93 11.88
C MET A 1 -6.38 -23.66 11.75
N GLU A 2 -5.52 -23.60 10.75
CA GLU A 2 -4.76 -22.40 10.42
C GLU A 2 -5.71 -21.35 9.83
N SER A 3 -5.52 -20.08 10.17
CA SER A 3 -6.27 -18.99 9.56
C SER A 3 -5.39 -17.75 9.55
N VAL A 4 -4.75 -17.49 8.41
CA VAL A 4 -3.83 -16.36 8.24
C VAL A 4 -4.48 -15.33 7.36
N SER A 5 -4.53 -14.09 7.83
CA SER A 5 -5.10 -12.96 7.10
C SER A 5 -4.08 -11.84 6.96
N ILE A 6 -4.16 -11.13 5.84
CA ILE A 6 -3.40 -9.90 5.61
C ILE A 6 -4.15 -8.78 6.35
N LYS A 7 -3.54 -8.23 7.40
CA LYS A 7 -4.13 -7.14 8.18
C LYS A 7 -3.85 -5.80 7.56
N SER A 8 -2.66 -5.63 7.02
CA SER A 8 -2.23 -4.37 6.43
C SER A 8 -1.22 -4.64 5.33
N LEU A 9 -1.30 -3.83 4.29
CA LEU A 9 -0.34 -3.80 3.21
C LEU A 9 0.09 -2.35 3.03
N ALA A 10 1.37 -2.09 3.19
CA ALA A 10 1.95 -0.77 3.04
C ALA A 10 3.03 -0.79 1.97
N SER A 11 3.11 0.29 1.20
CA SER A 11 4.18 0.54 0.26
C SER A 11 4.93 1.79 0.69
N ARG A 12 6.26 1.72 0.66
CA ARG A 12 7.15 2.82 1.03
C ARG A 12 8.22 2.99 -0.04
N LEU A 13 8.30 4.20 -0.57
CA LEU A 13 9.33 4.60 -1.52
C LEU A 13 10.49 5.20 -0.73
N GLU A 14 11.67 4.61 -0.84
CA GLU A 14 12.86 5.09 -0.16
C GLU A 14 14.03 5.14 -1.15
N GLY A 15 14.44 6.35 -1.51
CA GLY A 15 15.47 6.59 -2.53
C GLY A 15 15.08 5.98 -3.87
N ASN A 16 15.82 4.94 -4.29
CA ASN A 16 15.62 4.23 -5.56
C ASN A 16 15.07 2.80 -5.37
N ALA A 17 14.46 2.53 -4.22
CA ALA A 17 13.79 1.26 -3.94
C ALA A 17 12.33 1.48 -3.48
N LEU A 18 11.48 0.51 -3.81
CA LEU A 18 10.12 0.38 -3.33
C LEU A 18 10.07 -0.80 -2.35
N THR A 19 9.71 -0.51 -1.10
CA THR A 19 9.52 -1.53 -0.06
C THR A 19 8.03 -1.79 0.14
N ILE A 20 7.61 -3.04 -0.05
CA ILE A 20 6.27 -3.53 0.25
C ILE A 20 6.33 -4.27 1.58
N THR A 21 5.55 -3.80 2.56
CA THR A 21 5.41 -4.43 3.87
C THR A 21 4.01 -5.01 4.01
N ALA A 22 3.91 -6.28 4.38
CA ALA A 22 2.64 -6.93 4.66
C ALA A 22 2.61 -7.42 6.10
N ASP A 23 1.61 -7.00 6.85
CA ASP A 23 1.33 -7.50 8.19
C ASP A 23 0.36 -8.66 8.11
N LEU A 24 0.82 -9.81 8.61
CA LEU A 24 0.08 -11.05 8.67
C LEU A 24 -0.32 -11.34 10.12
N GLU A 25 -1.54 -11.79 10.32
CA GLU A 25 -2.03 -12.27 11.60
C GLU A 25 -2.57 -13.69 11.45
N ASN A 26 -2.21 -14.55 12.39
CA ASN A 26 -2.81 -15.87 12.52
C ASN A 26 -3.92 -15.82 13.58
N SER A 27 -5.17 -15.76 13.11
CA SER A 27 -6.37 -15.83 13.96
C SER A 27 -6.86 -17.26 14.14
N GLY A 28 -6.14 -18.25 13.59
CA GLY A 28 -6.44 -19.67 13.74
C GLY A 28 -6.05 -20.22 15.11
N SER A 29 -6.45 -21.47 15.36
CA SER A 29 -6.19 -22.16 16.64
C SER A 29 -4.90 -22.98 16.66
N THR A 30 -4.14 -22.97 15.56
CA THR A 30 -2.87 -23.70 15.41
C THR A 30 -1.80 -22.78 14.82
N GLN A 31 -0.52 -23.06 15.09
CA GLN A 31 0.59 -22.37 14.43
C GLN A 31 0.45 -22.52 12.91
N ALA A 32 0.70 -21.43 12.18
CA ALA A 32 0.60 -21.41 10.74
C ALA A 32 1.96 -21.18 10.07
N GLY A 33 2.27 -22.02 9.08
CA GLY A 33 3.38 -21.79 8.15
C GLY A 33 2.86 -21.07 6.91
N ALA A 34 3.23 -19.81 6.74
CA ALA A 34 2.79 -19.00 5.61
C ALA A 34 3.93 -18.80 4.61
N LEU A 35 3.71 -19.22 3.36
CA LEU A 35 4.51 -18.84 2.21
C LEU A 35 3.88 -17.60 1.59
N VAL A 36 4.62 -16.50 1.59
CA VAL A 36 4.17 -15.21 1.09
C VAL A 36 4.90 -14.91 -0.20
N SER A 37 4.17 -14.80 -1.29
CA SER A 37 4.67 -14.39 -2.59
C SER A 37 4.17 -12.98 -2.89
N CYS A 38 5.08 -12.09 -3.20
CA CYS A 38 4.76 -10.75 -3.69
C CYS A 38 5.20 -10.69 -5.16
N THR A 39 4.26 -10.39 -6.04
CA THR A 39 4.54 -10.15 -7.45
C THR A 39 4.34 -8.67 -7.72
N LEU A 40 5.33 -7.99 -8.28
CA LEU A 40 5.27 -6.58 -8.62
C LEU A 40 5.77 -6.38 -10.05
N ASP A 41 4.91 -5.88 -10.93
CA ASP A 41 5.25 -5.62 -12.34
C ASP A 41 5.89 -6.82 -13.08
N GLY A 42 5.54 -8.05 -12.66
CA GLY A 42 6.09 -9.29 -13.18
C GLY A 42 7.32 -9.84 -12.44
N ASP A 43 7.91 -9.10 -11.50
CA ASP A 43 8.98 -9.59 -10.61
C ASP A 43 8.36 -10.24 -9.37
N GLU A 44 8.62 -11.53 -9.16
CA GLU A 44 8.12 -12.27 -8.01
C GLU A 44 9.22 -12.47 -6.95
N LYS A 45 8.86 -12.21 -5.68
CA LYS A 45 9.69 -12.53 -4.51
C LYS A 45 8.88 -13.33 -3.52
N GLN A 46 9.53 -14.29 -2.87
CA GLN A 46 8.89 -15.17 -1.90
C GLN A 46 9.59 -15.09 -0.55
N SER A 47 8.81 -15.22 0.52
CA SER A 47 9.30 -15.27 1.89
C SER A 47 8.43 -16.22 2.71
N SER A 48 9.06 -17.06 3.53
CA SER A 48 8.37 -17.99 4.41
C SER A 48 8.45 -17.52 5.85
N VAL A 49 7.31 -17.53 6.55
CA VAL A 49 7.24 -17.13 7.96
C VAL A 49 6.38 -18.09 8.76
N GLN A 50 6.75 -18.26 10.03
CA GLN A 50 5.95 -18.99 11.00
C GLN A 50 5.24 -18.02 11.94
N ILE A 51 3.93 -18.17 12.05
CA ILE A 51 3.07 -17.30 12.87
C ILE A 51 2.39 -18.15 13.94
N GLY A 52 2.74 -17.92 15.20
CA GLY A 52 2.08 -18.55 16.34
C GLY A 52 0.60 -18.16 16.44
N VAL A 53 -0.17 -18.91 17.23
CA VAL A 53 -1.60 -18.64 17.49
C VAL A 53 -1.79 -17.24 18.07
N GLY A 54 -2.66 -16.43 17.48
CA GLY A 54 -2.87 -15.02 17.86
C GLY A 54 -1.68 -14.11 17.55
N GLY A 55 -0.64 -14.63 16.90
CA GLY A 55 0.58 -13.91 16.60
C GLY A 55 0.46 -13.04 15.36
N ARG A 56 1.33 -12.03 15.30
CA ARG A 56 1.52 -11.16 14.14
C ARG A 56 2.95 -11.24 13.61
N ARG A 57 3.11 -11.20 12.30
CA ARG A 57 4.40 -11.14 11.61
C ARG A 57 4.32 -10.19 10.43
N ALA A 58 5.31 -9.32 10.32
CA ALA A 58 5.50 -8.48 9.15
C ALA A 58 6.49 -9.16 8.19
N VAL A 59 6.19 -9.14 6.90
CA VAL A 59 7.11 -9.52 5.83
C VAL A 59 7.38 -8.31 4.95
N GLN A 60 8.62 -8.19 4.48
CA GLN A 60 9.07 -7.06 3.68
C GLN A 60 9.68 -7.55 2.38
N PHE A 61 9.29 -6.91 1.28
CA PHE A 61 9.79 -7.16 -0.06
C PHE A 61 10.32 -5.87 -0.65
N VAL A 62 11.59 -5.84 -1.01
CA VAL A 62 12.24 -4.65 -1.58
C VAL A 62 12.43 -4.85 -3.07
N TYR A 63 11.89 -3.95 -3.88
CA TYR A 63 12.02 -3.94 -5.34
C TYR A 63 12.80 -2.70 -5.78
N PRO A 64 13.61 -2.81 -6.85
CA PRO A 64 14.14 -1.61 -7.50
C PRO A 64 13.00 -0.78 -8.07
N LEU A 65 13.10 0.55 -7.97
CA LEU A 65 12.12 1.45 -8.55
C LEU A 65 12.11 1.30 -10.09
N PRO A 66 10.96 0.97 -10.71
CA PRO A 66 10.90 0.90 -12.15
C PRO A 66 11.05 2.30 -12.75
N LYS A 67 12.02 2.44 -13.65
CA LYS A 67 12.25 3.69 -14.37
C LYS A 67 11.10 3.88 -15.36
N ASN A 68 10.55 5.09 -15.43
CA ASN A 68 9.50 5.49 -16.37
C ASN A 68 8.09 4.89 -16.14
N LYS A 69 7.75 4.48 -14.91
CA LYS A 69 6.38 4.14 -14.54
C LYS A 69 5.86 5.11 -13.47
N ALA A 70 4.65 5.61 -13.66
CA ALA A 70 3.96 6.43 -12.65
C ALA A 70 3.17 5.59 -11.65
N ILE A 71 2.73 4.40 -12.06
CA ILE A 71 1.96 3.44 -11.26
C ILE A 71 2.52 2.05 -11.54
N VAL A 72 2.62 1.23 -10.49
CA VAL A 72 2.93 -0.19 -10.58
C VAL A 72 1.82 -1.01 -9.94
N TYR A 73 1.56 -2.18 -10.52
CA TYR A 73 0.58 -3.13 -10.03
C TYR A 73 1.29 -4.35 -9.48
N GLY A 74 0.74 -4.92 -8.41
CA GLY A 74 1.23 -6.14 -7.81
C GLY A 74 0.12 -6.97 -7.20
N GLU A 75 0.47 -8.19 -6.82
CA GLU A 75 -0.38 -9.11 -6.07
C GLU A 75 0.44 -9.70 -4.92
N LEU A 76 -0.13 -9.68 -3.72
CA LEU A 76 0.38 -10.44 -2.59
C LEU A 76 -0.43 -11.72 -2.46
N SER A 77 0.23 -12.86 -2.52
CA SER A 77 -0.36 -14.18 -2.28
C SER A 77 0.22 -14.78 -1.01
N VAL A 78 -0.65 -15.17 -0.09
CA VAL A 78 -0.29 -15.86 1.15
C VAL A 78 -0.87 -17.26 1.09
N VAL A 79 0.01 -18.26 1.06
CA VAL A 79 -0.35 -19.68 1.00
C VAL A 79 0.00 -20.33 2.34
N THR A 80 -0.98 -21.01 2.93
CA THR A 80 -0.86 -21.85 4.13
C THR A 80 -1.38 -23.26 3.80
N GLN A 81 -1.30 -24.23 4.72
CA GLN A 81 -1.79 -25.58 4.39
C GLN A 81 -3.31 -25.63 4.21
N GLY A 82 -4.04 -24.75 4.89
CA GLY A 82 -5.51 -24.70 4.83
C GLY A 82 -6.12 -23.59 3.98
N GLN A 83 -5.33 -22.62 3.51
CA GLN A 83 -5.87 -21.41 2.87
C GLN A 83 -4.88 -20.76 1.91
N THR A 84 -5.40 -20.23 0.80
CA THR A 84 -4.68 -19.26 -0.05
C THR A 84 -5.43 -17.93 -0.04
N VAL A 85 -4.73 -16.85 0.25
CA VAL A 85 -5.25 -15.48 0.22
C VAL A 85 -4.51 -14.71 -0.84
N LYS A 86 -5.22 -14.07 -1.77
CA LYS A 86 -4.65 -13.19 -2.79
C LYS A 86 -5.18 -11.79 -2.61
N GLN A 87 -4.28 -10.82 -2.59
CA GLN A 87 -4.60 -9.41 -2.43
C GLN A 87 -3.87 -8.59 -3.50
N PRO A 88 -4.58 -8.13 -4.56
CA PRO A 88 -4.00 -7.19 -5.51
C PRO A 88 -3.78 -5.84 -4.85
N PHE A 89 -2.75 -5.13 -5.29
CA PHE A 89 -2.42 -3.78 -4.84
C PHE A 89 -1.83 -2.93 -5.96
N GLN A 90 -1.90 -1.62 -5.79
CA GLN A 90 -1.32 -0.64 -6.70
C GLN A 90 -0.48 0.36 -5.91
N VAL A 91 0.65 0.78 -6.48
CA VAL A 91 1.53 1.80 -5.88
C VAL A 91 1.73 2.93 -6.88
N SER A 92 1.37 4.13 -6.46
CA SER A 92 1.67 5.36 -7.22
C SER A 92 3.08 5.83 -6.89
N LEU A 93 3.93 5.89 -7.92
CA LEU A 93 5.33 6.33 -7.84
C LEU A 93 5.48 7.85 -7.95
N ASN A 94 4.40 8.55 -8.33
CA ASN A 94 4.36 10.00 -8.54
C ASN A 94 4.11 10.86 -7.29
N SER A 95 4.06 10.25 -6.09
CA SER A 95 3.79 11.00 -4.85
C SER A 95 4.78 10.60 -3.74
N PRO A 96 5.47 11.56 -3.09
CA PRO A 96 6.12 11.28 -1.83
C PRO A 96 5.04 10.93 -0.79
N SER A 97 4.95 9.64 -0.47
CA SER A 97 4.26 9.05 0.69
C SER A 97 2.85 9.56 0.99
N ALA A 98 1.84 8.80 0.57
CA ALA A 98 0.58 8.71 1.29
C ALA A 98 0.32 7.23 1.58
N ALA A 99 0.24 6.88 2.87
CA ALA A 99 -0.16 5.56 3.33
C ALA A 99 -1.45 5.15 2.60
N ALA A 100 -1.36 4.09 1.79
CA ALA A 100 -2.50 3.60 1.03
C ALA A 100 -3.55 3.05 2.01
N SER A 101 -4.68 3.74 2.07
CA SER A 101 -5.88 3.38 2.81
C SER A 101 -6.35 1.97 2.46
N ALA A 102 -6.51 1.14 3.49
CA ALA A 102 -7.16 -0.15 3.41
C ALA A 102 -8.59 0.01 2.86
N GLN A 103 -8.90 -0.66 1.77
CA GLN A 103 -10.25 -0.75 1.23
C GLN A 103 -11.04 -1.79 2.06
N PRO A 104 -12.12 -1.42 2.77
CA PRO A 104 -13.00 -2.40 3.39
C PRO A 104 -13.80 -3.08 2.29
N ALA A 105 -13.61 -4.39 2.14
CA ALA A 105 -14.57 -5.23 1.44
C ALA A 105 -15.81 -5.35 2.32
N GLY A 106 -16.87 -4.62 1.96
CA GLY A 106 -18.18 -4.70 2.60
C GLY A 106 -19.24 -4.20 1.65
N GLY A 107 -19.85 -5.13 0.91
CA GLY A 107 -21.04 -4.83 0.11
C GLY A 107 -22.20 -4.44 1.02
N ASP A 108 -22.86 -3.33 0.72
CA ASP A 108 -24.23 -3.32 0.19
C ASP A 108 -24.62 -1.86 -0.15
N ASN A 109 -24.92 -1.62 -1.43
CA ASN A 109 -25.77 -0.57 -2.01
C ASN A 109 -25.76 0.88 -1.41
N LEU A 110 -25.15 1.83 -2.15
CA LEU A 110 -25.76 3.06 -2.73
C LEU A 110 -24.68 4.12 -3.09
N PRO A 111 -24.86 4.94 -4.16
CA PRO A 111 -23.79 5.75 -4.73
C PRO A 111 -23.68 7.10 -4.01
N ALA A 112 -22.50 7.43 -3.47
CA ALA A 112 -22.22 8.79 -3.04
C ALA A 112 -20.72 9.11 -3.08
N PHE A 113 -20.41 10.10 -3.91
CA PHE A 113 -19.17 10.86 -3.99
C PHE A 113 -18.58 11.22 -2.62
N ALA A 114 -17.37 10.77 -2.30
CA ALA A 114 -16.44 11.35 -1.31
C ALA A 114 -15.13 10.52 -1.33
N ALA A 115 -13.91 11.05 -1.32
CA ALA A 115 -13.42 12.40 -1.10
C ALA A 115 -12.08 12.55 -1.84
N ILE A 116 -11.95 13.62 -2.62
CA ILE A 116 -10.67 14.10 -3.12
C ILE A 116 -10.01 14.84 -1.95
N ALA A 117 -9.03 14.23 -1.30
CA ALA A 117 -8.22 14.90 -0.29
C ALA A 117 -7.20 15.82 -0.97
N VAL A 118 -7.59 17.09 -1.07
CA VAL A 118 -6.77 18.25 -1.44
C VAL A 118 -5.62 18.42 -0.44
N LEU A 119 -4.39 18.50 -0.92
CA LEU A 119 -3.28 19.14 -0.20
C LEU A 119 -2.11 19.43 -1.15
N VAL A 120 -2.08 20.63 -1.75
CA VAL A 120 -0.81 21.27 -2.14
C VAL A 120 -0.88 22.74 -1.76
N VAL A 121 -0.25 23.04 -0.63
CA VAL A 121 0.15 24.39 -0.20
C VAL A 121 1.52 24.67 -0.84
N ILE A 122 1.82 25.97 -1.02
CA ILE A 122 3.10 26.61 -1.33
C ILE A 122 3.32 26.94 -2.82
N ALA A 123 3.00 28.19 -3.21
CA ALA A 123 3.96 29.14 -3.80
C ALA A 123 3.28 30.40 -4.42
N ILE A 124 2.55 31.23 -3.66
CA ILE A 124 2.20 32.59 -4.13
C ILE A 124 2.38 33.65 -3.03
N ALA A 125 3.45 33.55 -2.25
CA ALA A 125 3.89 34.67 -1.39
C ALA A 125 4.76 35.70 -2.15
N VAL A 126 5.04 35.49 -3.45
CA VAL A 126 6.01 36.30 -4.22
C VAL A 126 5.34 37.30 -5.18
N ILE A 127 4.06 37.15 -5.53
CA ILE A 127 3.41 38.01 -6.55
C ILE A 127 2.70 39.24 -5.95
N ALA A 128 2.27 39.20 -4.69
CA ALA A 128 1.54 40.31 -4.08
C ALA A 128 2.36 41.59 -3.84
N LYS A 129 3.70 41.55 -3.97
CA LYS A 129 4.56 42.73 -3.81
C LYS A 129 4.79 43.50 -5.12
N ARG A 130 4.28 43.01 -6.27
CA ARG A 130 4.57 43.57 -7.60
C ARG A 130 3.39 44.20 -8.35
N PHE A 131 2.17 44.18 -7.80
CA PHE A 131 1.02 44.93 -8.34
C PHE A 131 0.61 46.05 -7.38
N ARG A 132 1.59 46.91 -7.11
CA ARG A 132 1.40 48.29 -6.68
C ARG A 132 1.01 49.07 -7.94
N GLY A 133 -0.26 49.43 -8.10
CA GLY A 133 -0.73 50.32 -9.16
C GLY A 133 -1.97 49.79 -9.88
N TYR A 134 -2.96 50.68 -10.02
CA TYR A 134 -4.27 50.55 -10.67
C TYR A 134 -5.44 50.21 -9.74
N GLU A 135 -5.62 51.07 -8.74
CA GLU A 135 -6.92 51.43 -8.18
C GLU A 135 -7.01 52.96 -8.28
N GLU A 136 -7.89 53.49 -9.13
CA GLU A 136 -8.45 54.85 -9.20
C GLU A 136 -9.45 54.78 -10.38
N VAL A 137 -10.77 54.85 -10.16
CA VAL A 137 -11.59 56.07 -10.03
C VAL A 137 -11.13 57.18 -10.96
#